data_AF-A0AA46TIJ7-F1
#
_entry.id   AF-A0AA46TIJ7-F1
#
_cell.length_a   1.000
_cell.length_b   1.000
_cell.length_c   1.000
_cell.angle_alpha   90.00
_cell.angle_beta   90.00
_cell.angle_gamma   90.00
#
_symmetry.space_group_name_H-M   'P 1'
#
loop_
_entity.id
_entity.type
_entity.pdbx_description
1 polymer ?
#
loop_
_entity_poly.entity_id
_entity_poly.type
_entity_poly.pdbx_seq_one_letter_code
_entity_poly.pdbx_strand_id
1 'polypeptide(L)'
;MERGRTARVIRRSAATALWLLQRLLFVVVVLLVGWVAYEVLVVPVVDDDDQIAGFLALWLVLAYVLLPRLQRILAKIYVPDYFVGRTRTSEGLLGDPVNLAVMGSTSELTEAMLAAGWTRADDLTWRTGLRLATCAVLRRPYPAAPVSPLFVFRRKQDLAFEQAIGDKVSRRHHVRLWRCPDGWFMPGGLRVEWIAAGTYDRSVGLSLFTLQVTHKIGEDIDLERDHILATLDDSAVPHSVHWVQDYFSGYRARNGGGDAISTDGNLPVIHLERP
;
A
#
# COMPACT_ATOMS: atom_id res chain seq x y z
N MET A 1 -6.14 -26.14 -53.82
CA MET A 1 -5.43 -25.94 -52.52
C MET A 1 -4.40 -24.80 -52.53
N GLU A 2 -3.82 -24.40 -53.68
CA GLU A 2 -2.78 -23.36 -53.74
C GLU A 2 -3.26 -21.91 -53.49
N ARG A 3 -4.41 -21.49 -54.01
CA ARG A 3 -4.92 -20.10 -53.84
C ARG A 3 -5.16 -19.68 -52.38
N GLY A 4 -5.42 -20.65 -51.48
CA GLY A 4 -5.61 -20.38 -50.05
C GLY A 4 -4.31 -20.17 -49.28
N ARG A 5 -3.17 -20.69 -49.78
CA ARG A 5 -1.85 -20.51 -49.15
C ARG A 5 -1.26 -19.13 -49.44
N THR A 6 -1.34 -18.66 -50.68
CA THR A 6 -0.82 -17.34 -51.09
C THR A 6 -1.55 -16.18 -50.39
N ALA A 7 -2.88 -16.23 -50.31
CA ALA A 7 -3.66 -15.22 -49.59
C ALA A 7 -3.32 -15.17 -48.09
N ARG A 8 -2.99 -16.32 -47.47
CA ARG A 8 -2.63 -16.42 -46.04
C ARG A 8 -1.22 -15.89 -45.76
N VAL A 9 -0.28 -16.04 -46.70
CA VAL A 9 1.08 -15.49 -46.60
C VAL A 9 1.07 -13.97 -46.75
N ILE A 10 0.33 -13.43 -47.72
CA ILE A 10 0.20 -11.97 -47.95
C ILE A 10 -0.45 -11.27 -46.76
N ARG A 11 -1.48 -11.88 -46.14
CA ARG A 11 -2.14 -11.33 -44.94
C ARG A 11 -1.22 -11.33 -43.72
N ARG A 12 -0.35 -12.34 -43.59
CA ARG A 12 0.66 -12.42 -42.51
C ARG A 12 1.77 -11.38 -42.72
N SER A 13 2.26 -11.19 -43.94
CA SER A 13 3.28 -10.17 -44.23
C SER A 13 2.75 -8.74 -44.06
N ALA A 14 1.49 -8.47 -44.42
CA ALA A 14 0.85 -7.18 -44.17
C ALA A 14 0.66 -6.90 -42.68
N ALA A 15 0.28 -7.91 -41.89
CA ALA A 15 0.19 -7.80 -40.43
C ALA A 15 1.57 -7.56 -39.77
N THR A 16 2.62 -8.24 -40.25
CA THR A 16 4.00 -8.00 -39.80
C THR A 16 4.49 -6.59 -40.16
N ALA A 17 4.20 -6.12 -41.37
CA ALA A 17 4.57 -4.77 -41.82
C ALA A 17 3.84 -3.69 -41.00
N LEU A 18 2.54 -3.87 -40.73
CA LEU A 18 1.77 -2.96 -39.88
C LEU A 18 2.31 -2.93 -38.44
N TRP A 19 2.64 -4.10 -37.88
CA TRP A 19 3.23 -4.20 -36.54
C TRP A 19 4.61 -3.52 -36.45
N LEU A 20 5.46 -3.69 -37.48
CA LEU A 20 6.75 -3.00 -37.57
C LEU A 20 6.58 -1.49 -37.68
N LEU A 21 5.65 -1.03 -38.52
CA LEU A 21 5.34 0.39 -38.67
C LEU A 21 4.83 1.01 -37.37
N GLN A 22 3.96 0.32 -36.63
CA GLN A 22 3.48 0.77 -35.32
C GLN A 22 4.62 0.89 -34.30
N ARG A 23 5.56 -0.06 -34.28
CA ARG A 23 6.74 0.01 -33.42
C ARG A 23 7.67 1.16 -33.81
N LEU A 24 7.90 1.37 -35.10
CA LEU A 24 8.71 2.47 -35.60
C LEU A 24 8.07 3.82 -35.22
N LEU A 25 6.77 3.98 -35.46
CA LEU A 25 6.03 5.18 -35.09
C LEU A 25 6.09 5.44 -33.58
N PHE A 26 5.93 4.39 -32.77
CA PHE A 26 6.08 4.50 -31.32
C PHE A 26 7.47 5.02 -30.93
N VAL A 27 8.53 4.47 -31.51
CA VAL A 27 9.91 4.94 -31.26
C VAL A 27 10.08 6.40 -31.67
N VAL A 28 9.60 6.79 -32.85
CA VAL A 28 9.67 8.19 -33.32
C VAL A 28 8.93 9.14 -32.37
N VAL A 29 7.71 8.78 -31.94
CA VAL A 29 6.93 9.58 -30.99
C VAL A 29 7.65 9.71 -29.65
N VAL A 30 8.25 8.63 -29.15
CA VAL A 30 9.02 8.65 -27.89
C VAL A 30 10.24 9.57 -28.01
N LEU A 31 10.99 9.49 -29.11
CA LEU A 31 12.15 10.36 -29.35
C LEU A 31 11.73 11.83 -29.48
N LEU A 32 10.63 12.12 -30.19
CA LEU A 32 10.12 13.47 -30.34
C LEU A 32 9.66 14.06 -29.00
N VAL A 33 8.88 13.31 -28.22
CA VAL A 33 8.44 13.72 -26.88
C VAL A 33 9.64 13.90 -25.95
N GLY A 34 10.62 13.01 -26.01
CA GLY A 34 11.86 13.12 -25.25
C GLY A 34 12.68 14.36 -25.62
N TRP A 35 12.77 14.68 -26.91
CA TRP A 35 13.44 15.89 -27.39
C TRP A 35 12.70 17.16 -26.96
N VAL A 36 11.37 17.23 -27.12
CA VAL A 36 10.58 18.38 -26.65
C VAL A 36 10.70 18.54 -25.13
N ALA A 37 10.69 17.44 -24.37
CA ALA A 37 10.92 17.48 -22.94
C ALA A 37 12.34 17.98 -22.60
N TYR A 38 13.36 17.58 -23.35
CA TYR A 38 14.73 18.08 -23.19
C TYR A 38 14.84 19.59 -23.47
N GLU A 39 14.27 20.07 -24.58
CA GLU A 39 14.27 21.49 -24.94
C GLU A 39 13.50 22.35 -23.95
N VAL A 40 12.38 21.83 -23.40
CA VAL A 40 11.54 22.60 -22.46
C VAL A 40 12.07 22.55 -21.03
N LEU A 41 12.76 21.48 -20.64
CA LEU A 41 13.12 21.23 -19.24
C LEU A 41 14.62 21.29 -18.94
N VAL A 42 15.49 21.04 -19.92
CA VAL A 42 16.94 20.91 -19.71
C VAL A 42 17.72 22.07 -20.34
N VAL A 43 17.40 22.47 -21.57
CA VAL A 43 18.06 23.61 -22.25
C VAL A 43 17.90 24.90 -21.44
N PRO A 44 16.68 25.30 -21.02
CA PRO A 44 16.47 26.41 -20.09
C PRO A 44 16.79 26.03 -18.63
N VAL A 45 17.65 25.04 -18.38
CA VAL A 45 18.40 24.88 -17.11
C VAL A 45 19.93 24.98 -17.32
N VAL A 46 20.41 24.95 -18.56
CA VAL A 46 21.85 24.95 -18.88
C VAL A 46 22.34 26.32 -19.36
N ASP A 47 21.50 27.13 -20.00
CA ASP A 47 21.95 28.31 -20.77
C ASP A 47 21.64 29.70 -20.16
N ASP A 48 20.79 29.83 -19.12
CA ASP A 48 20.31 31.13 -18.60
C ASP A 48 20.54 31.39 -17.08
N ASP A 49 20.61 32.63 -16.61
CA ASP A 49 21.01 32.96 -15.22
C ASP A 49 19.89 32.79 -14.14
N ASP A 50 18.60 32.70 -14.53
CA ASP A 50 17.44 32.64 -13.61
C ASP A 50 16.56 31.37 -13.81
N GLN A 51 17.19 30.19 -13.76
CA GLN A 51 16.57 28.90 -14.15
C GLN A 51 16.00 28.05 -12.99
N ILE A 52 15.86 28.63 -11.79
CA ILE A 52 15.31 27.92 -10.63
C ILE A 52 13.92 27.35 -10.94
N ALA A 53 13.08 28.11 -11.64
CA ALA A 53 11.72 27.68 -11.98
C ALA A 53 11.69 26.46 -12.93
N GLY A 54 12.54 26.47 -13.97
CA GLY A 54 12.64 25.36 -14.93
C GLY A 54 13.18 24.09 -14.29
N PHE A 55 14.23 24.23 -13.49
CA PHE A 55 14.77 23.13 -12.69
C PHE A 55 13.73 22.57 -11.71
N LEU A 56 13.01 23.44 -10.98
CA LEU A 56 11.95 23.02 -10.05
C LEU A 56 10.81 22.31 -10.79
N ALA A 57 10.40 22.78 -11.96
CA ALA A 57 9.35 22.14 -12.76
C ALA A 57 9.79 20.76 -13.26
N LEU A 58 11.00 20.63 -13.82
CA LEU A 58 11.58 19.36 -14.24
C LEU A 58 11.69 18.39 -13.05
N TRP A 59 12.22 18.87 -11.93
CA TRP A 59 12.35 18.10 -10.70
C TRP A 59 10.98 17.60 -10.22
N LEU A 60 9.95 18.46 -10.21
CA LEU A 60 8.59 18.07 -9.83
C LEU A 60 8.03 16.97 -10.75
N VAL A 61 8.21 17.10 -12.06
CA VAL A 61 7.75 16.09 -13.02
C VAL A 61 8.52 14.77 -12.84
N LEU A 62 9.84 14.81 -12.73
CA LEU A 62 10.65 13.60 -12.53
C LEU A 62 10.31 12.91 -11.21
N ALA A 63 10.34 13.65 -10.10
CA ALA A 63 10.18 13.11 -8.75
C ALA A 63 8.75 12.64 -8.45
N TYR A 64 7.72 13.34 -8.93
CA TYR A 64 6.32 13.07 -8.54
C TYR A 64 5.49 12.44 -9.66
N VAL A 65 5.96 12.43 -10.92
CA VAL A 65 5.19 11.89 -12.07
C VAL A 65 5.90 10.70 -12.71
N LEU A 66 7.16 10.85 -13.13
CA LEU A 66 7.87 9.84 -13.92
C LEU A 66 8.44 8.71 -13.03
N LEU A 67 9.25 9.04 -12.03
CA LEU A 67 9.91 8.05 -11.17
C LEU A 67 8.90 7.14 -10.44
N PRO A 68 7.79 7.64 -9.85
CA PRO A 68 6.81 6.76 -9.20
C PRO A 68 6.13 5.78 -10.17
N ARG A 69 5.89 6.20 -11.42
CA ARG A 69 5.32 5.32 -12.46
C ARG A 69 6.31 4.25 -12.90
N LEU A 70 7.57 4.63 -13.09
CA LEU A 70 8.63 3.68 -13.43
C LEU A 70 8.82 2.66 -12.30
N GLN A 71 8.88 3.11 -11.05
CA GLN A 71 8.97 2.25 -9.87
C GLN A 71 7.81 1.25 -9.83
N ARG A 72 6.57 1.70 -10.08
CA ARG A 72 5.40 0.82 -10.12
C ARG A 72 5.49 -0.26 -11.21
N ILE A 73 6.08 0.05 -12.36
CA ILE A 73 6.30 -0.93 -13.44
C ILE A 73 7.37 -1.93 -13.01
N LEU A 74 8.49 -1.46 -12.47
CA LEU A 74 9.60 -2.31 -12.01
C LEU A 74 9.15 -3.22 -10.86
N ALA A 75 8.37 -2.71 -9.91
CA ALA A 75 7.85 -3.47 -8.77
C ALA A 75 7.02 -4.69 -9.19
N LYS A 76 6.36 -4.66 -10.36
CA LYS A 76 5.63 -5.84 -10.88
C LYS A 76 6.55 -6.97 -11.33
N ILE A 77 7.83 -6.69 -11.59
CA ILE A 77 8.80 -7.68 -12.04
C ILE A 77 9.39 -8.43 -10.85
N TYR A 78 9.72 -7.71 -9.76
CA TYR A 78 10.44 -8.29 -8.62
C TYR A 78 9.58 -8.52 -7.37
N VAL A 79 8.42 -7.84 -7.22
CA VAL A 79 7.50 -8.09 -6.10
C VAL A 79 6.43 -9.08 -6.55
N PRO A 80 6.35 -10.27 -5.93
CA PRO A 80 5.34 -11.26 -6.28
C PRO A 80 3.92 -10.73 -6.05
N ASP A 81 3.00 -11.22 -6.87
CA ASP A 81 1.58 -10.84 -6.80
C ASP A 81 0.74 -11.76 -5.90
N TYR A 82 1.35 -12.82 -5.32
CA TYR A 82 0.72 -13.71 -4.35
C TYR A 82 0.96 -13.25 -2.91
N PHE A 83 0.24 -13.83 -1.96
CA PHE A 83 0.35 -13.48 -0.54
C PHE A 83 1.71 -13.92 0.03
N VAL A 84 2.47 -12.97 0.56
CA VAL A 84 3.81 -13.18 1.15
C VAL A 84 3.91 -12.69 2.60
N GLY A 85 2.77 -12.59 3.31
CA GLY A 85 2.78 -12.10 4.69
C GLY A 85 2.98 -10.60 4.86
N ARG A 86 3.03 -9.86 3.76
CA ARG A 86 3.19 -8.41 3.75
C ARG A 86 2.19 -7.78 2.82
N THR A 87 1.71 -6.61 3.22
CA THR A 87 0.87 -5.76 2.37
C THR A 87 1.71 -5.13 1.26
N ARG A 88 1.05 -4.50 0.28
CA ARG A 88 1.72 -3.73 -0.78
C ARG A 88 1.23 -2.29 -0.81
N THR A 89 2.12 -1.35 -1.11
CA THR A 89 1.75 0.05 -1.35
C THR A 89 1.17 0.25 -2.75
N SER A 90 0.65 1.45 -3.04
CA SER A 90 0.19 1.84 -4.39
C SER A 90 1.31 1.83 -5.45
N GLU A 91 2.57 1.88 -5.03
CA GLU A 91 3.77 1.81 -5.85
C GLU A 91 4.20 0.35 -6.04
N GLY A 92 3.53 -0.60 -5.40
CA GLY A 92 3.80 -2.04 -5.53
C GLY A 92 4.91 -2.55 -4.60
N LEU A 93 5.47 -1.69 -3.75
CA LEU A 93 6.49 -2.04 -2.75
C LEU A 93 5.87 -2.82 -1.59
N LEU A 94 6.69 -3.63 -0.91
CA LEU A 94 6.26 -4.34 0.30
C LEU A 94 6.02 -3.33 1.44
N GLY A 95 4.78 -3.26 1.91
CA GLY A 95 4.35 -2.42 3.01
C GLY A 95 4.49 -3.15 4.35
N ASP A 96 3.48 -2.96 5.19
CA ASP A 96 3.44 -3.45 6.56
C ASP A 96 3.27 -4.98 6.62
N PRO A 97 3.86 -5.64 7.63
CA PRO A 97 3.62 -7.06 7.91
C PRO A 97 2.15 -7.34 8.24
N VAL A 98 1.66 -8.49 7.80
CA VAL A 98 0.43 -9.06 8.31
C VAL A 98 0.76 -9.77 9.63
N ASN A 99 0.29 -9.21 10.74
CA ASN A 99 0.65 -9.62 12.09
C ASN A 99 -0.55 -10.12 12.90
N LEU A 100 -1.75 -10.16 12.31
CA LEU A 100 -2.99 -10.60 12.95
C LEU A 100 -3.86 -11.35 11.92
N ALA A 101 -4.63 -12.32 12.38
CA ALA A 101 -5.72 -12.92 11.62
C ALA A 101 -6.97 -13.05 12.49
N VAL A 102 -8.15 -13.00 11.86
CA VAL A 102 -9.43 -13.10 12.57
C VAL A 102 -10.34 -14.11 11.90
N MET A 103 -11.00 -14.92 12.72
CA MET A 103 -12.15 -15.73 12.36
C MET A 103 -13.39 -15.15 13.02
N GLY A 104 -14.33 -14.73 12.18
CA GLY A 104 -15.53 -14.03 12.59
C GLY A 104 -16.07 -13.18 11.45
N SER A 105 -17.37 -12.96 11.47
CA SER A 105 -18.07 -12.15 10.48
C SER A 105 -17.66 -10.67 10.55
N THR A 106 -17.96 -9.92 9.49
CA THR A 106 -17.72 -8.46 9.46
C THR A 106 -18.36 -7.74 10.63
N SER A 107 -19.57 -8.16 11.06
CA SER A 107 -20.30 -7.55 12.17
C SER A 107 -19.63 -7.84 13.51
N GLU A 108 -19.29 -9.10 13.78
CA GLU A 108 -18.60 -9.50 15.02
C GLU A 108 -17.26 -8.77 15.14
N LEU A 109 -16.49 -8.70 14.04
CA LEU A 109 -15.23 -7.97 13.99
C LEU A 109 -15.41 -6.47 14.24
N THR A 110 -16.41 -5.85 13.63
CA THR A 110 -16.64 -4.41 13.81
C THR A 110 -17.08 -4.11 15.24
N GLU A 111 -17.96 -4.92 15.80
CA GLU A 111 -18.43 -4.78 17.18
C GLU A 111 -17.30 -4.97 18.18
N ALA A 112 -16.47 -5.99 18.01
CA ALA A 112 -15.31 -6.26 18.86
C ALA A 112 -14.33 -5.09 18.87
N MET A 113 -13.97 -4.56 17.70
CA MET A 113 -13.06 -3.42 17.59
C MET A 113 -13.64 -2.15 18.22
N LEU A 114 -14.94 -1.87 18.02
CA LEU A 114 -15.60 -0.71 18.62
C LEU A 114 -15.69 -0.84 20.15
N ALA A 115 -16.00 -2.02 20.68
CA ALA A 115 -16.02 -2.30 22.11
C ALA A 115 -14.63 -2.16 22.75
N ALA A 116 -13.58 -2.52 22.01
CA ALA A 116 -12.17 -2.32 22.37
C ALA A 116 -11.69 -0.85 22.27
N GLY A 117 -12.60 0.11 22.04
CA GLY A 117 -12.29 1.53 22.01
C GLY A 117 -11.60 1.99 20.72
N TRP A 118 -11.65 1.19 19.66
CA TRP A 118 -11.17 1.61 18.34
C TRP A 118 -12.24 2.36 17.57
N THR A 119 -11.83 3.33 16.77
CA THR A 119 -12.71 4.11 15.89
C THR A 119 -12.54 3.64 14.45
N ARG A 120 -13.64 3.39 13.75
CA ARG A 120 -13.57 3.07 12.32
C ARG A 120 -13.06 4.28 11.53
N ALA A 121 -12.03 4.07 10.71
CA ALA A 121 -11.48 5.12 9.86
C ALA A 121 -12.46 5.48 8.73
N ASP A 122 -12.53 6.77 8.41
CA ASP A 122 -13.29 7.26 7.27
C ASP A 122 -12.69 6.74 5.95
N ASP A 123 -13.54 6.60 4.93
CA ASP A 123 -13.04 6.33 3.57
C ASP A 123 -12.26 7.52 3.02
N LEU A 124 -11.16 7.23 2.33
CA LEU A 124 -10.38 8.25 1.63
C LEU A 124 -11.15 8.73 0.38
N THR A 125 -11.76 9.91 0.51
CA THR A 125 -12.49 10.65 -0.53
C THR A 125 -11.90 12.05 -0.65
N TRP A 126 -12.28 12.82 -1.67
CA TRP A 126 -11.83 14.22 -1.78
C TRP A 126 -12.20 15.08 -0.56
N ARG A 127 -13.37 14.84 0.04
CA ARG A 127 -13.84 15.58 1.21
C ARG A 127 -13.04 15.24 2.46
N THR A 128 -12.85 13.94 2.73
CA THR A 128 -12.09 13.47 3.90
C THR A 128 -10.60 13.73 3.74
N GLY A 129 -10.07 13.69 2.50
CA GLY A 129 -8.71 14.12 2.18
C GLY A 129 -8.46 15.60 2.44
N LEU A 130 -9.38 16.49 2.02
CA LEU A 130 -9.29 17.92 2.33
C LEU A 130 -9.41 18.19 3.83
N ARG A 131 -10.28 17.46 4.52
CA ARG A 131 -10.41 17.52 5.98
C ARG A 131 -9.11 17.08 6.66
N LEU A 132 -8.52 15.97 6.21
CA LEU A 132 -7.24 15.47 6.71
C LEU A 132 -6.13 16.52 6.53
N ALA A 133 -6.01 17.10 5.34
CA ALA A 133 -5.03 18.16 5.07
C ALA A 133 -5.25 19.38 5.97
N THR A 134 -6.50 19.83 6.10
CA THR A 134 -6.87 20.96 6.97
C THR A 134 -6.54 20.66 8.44
N CYS A 135 -6.89 19.47 8.93
CA CYS A 135 -6.58 19.04 10.29
C CYS A 135 -5.06 18.96 10.54
N ALA A 136 -4.29 18.47 9.56
CA ALA A 136 -2.84 18.40 9.65
C ALA A 136 -2.20 19.80 9.72
N VAL A 137 -2.65 20.74 8.88
CA VAL A 137 -2.17 22.14 8.86
C VAL A 137 -2.55 22.87 10.15
N LEU A 138 -3.79 22.70 10.61
CA LEU A 138 -4.30 23.35 11.82
C LEU A 138 -3.94 22.61 13.12
N ARG A 139 -3.22 21.49 13.04
CA ARG A 139 -2.87 20.61 14.17
C ARG A 139 -4.08 20.21 15.03
N ARG A 140 -5.21 19.95 14.38
CA ARG A 140 -6.46 19.52 15.04
C ARG A 140 -6.56 17.99 15.06
N PRO A 141 -7.10 17.39 16.12
CA PRO A 141 -7.35 15.95 16.16
C PRO A 141 -8.38 15.54 15.11
N TYR A 142 -8.14 14.40 14.47
CA TYR A 142 -9.09 13.72 13.58
C TYR A 142 -9.06 12.22 13.90
N PRO A 143 -9.83 11.77 14.91
CA PRO A 143 -9.78 10.38 15.37
C PRO A 143 -10.12 9.33 14.30
N ALA A 144 -11.08 9.64 13.41
CA ALA A 144 -11.47 8.79 12.29
C ALA A 144 -10.71 9.10 10.99
N ALA A 145 -9.49 9.63 11.08
CA ALA A 145 -8.72 10.04 9.90
C ALA A 145 -8.57 8.86 8.90
N PRO A 146 -8.73 9.11 7.59
CA PRO A 146 -8.55 8.06 6.60
C PRO A 146 -7.10 7.61 6.54
N VAL A 147 -6.90 6.30 6.32
CA VAL A 147 -5.58 5.71 6.10
C VAL A 147 -5.24 5.62 4.62
N SER A 148 -3.94 5.70 4.32
CA SER A 148 -3.43 5.37 2.98
C SER A 148 -3.80 3.94 2.57
N PRO A 149 -4.09 3.70 1.28
CA PRO A 149 -4.46 2.38 0.80
C PRO A 149 -3.26 1.43 0.83
N LEU A 150 -3.49 0.26 1.41
CA LEU A 150 -2.58 -0.88 1.33
C LEU A 150 -3.32 -2.07 0.69
N PHE A 151 -2.56 -2.90 0.00
CA PHE A 151 -3.11 -3.92 -0.87
C PHE A 151 -2.70 -5.32 -0.43
N VAL A 152 -3.69 -6.19 -0.29
CA VAL A 152 -3.53 -7.64 -0.17
C VAL A 152 -4.51 -8.29 -1.14
N PHE A 153 -4.14 -9.42 -1.74
CA PHE A 153 -4.93 -10.07 -2.80
C PHE A 153 -5.31 -9.14 -3.97
N ARG A 154 -4.45 -8.14 -4.25
CA ARG A 154 -4.69 -7.06 -5.23
C ARG A 154 -5.93 -6.20 -4.93
N ARG A 155 -6.44 -6.24 -3.71
CA ARG A 155 -7.55 -5.41 -3.23
C ARG A 155 -7.07 -4.45 -2.15
N LYS A 156 -7.63 -3.24 -2.18
CA LYS A 156 -7.51 -2.28 -1.07
C LYS A 156 -8.11 -2.92 0.19
N GLN A 157 -7.61 -2.51 1.37
CA GLN A 157 -8.19 -2.90 2.65
C GLN A 157 -9.71 -2.68 2.68
N ASP A 158 -10.40 -3.63 3.31
CA ASP A 158 -11.85 -3.64 3.46
C ASP A 158 -12.30 -2.81 4.65
N LEU A 159 -11.56 -2.91 5.76
CA LEU A 159 -11.80 -2.16 6.98
C LEU A 159 -10.49 -1.55 7.47
N ALA A 160 -10.62 -0.42 8.16
CA ALA A 160 -9.52 0.19 8.88
C ALA A 160 -10.06 0.79 10.18
N PHE A 161 -9.31 0.62 11.25
CA PHE A 161 -9.61 1.16 12.57
C PHE A 161 -8.40 1.93 13.09
N GLU A 162 -8.69 2.96 13.86
CA GLU A 162 -7.76 3.94 14.40
C GLU A 162 -8.04 4.11 15.90
N GLN A 163 -6.99 4.21 16.70
CA GLN A 163 -7.10 4.55 18.11
C GLN A 163 -6.08 5.65 18.44
N ALA A 164 -6.60 6.79 18.88
CA ALA A 164 -5.79 7.98 19.17
C ALA A 164 -5.06 7.84 20.50
N ILE A 165 -3.80 8.29 20.57
CA ILE A 165 -3.01 8.31 21.81
C ILE A 165 -2.89 9.75 22.33
N GLY A 166 -3.69 10.07 23.33
CA GLY A 166 -3.74 11.41 23.93
C GLY A 166 -4.02 12.51 22.90
N ASP A 167 -3.50 13.72 23.16
CA ASP A 167 -3.82 14.91 22.35
C ASP A 167 -2.94 15.10 21.10
N LYS A 168 -2.01 14.18 20.82
CA LYS A 168 -1.04 14.34 19.72
C LYS A 168 -1.51 13.65 18.45
N VAL A 169 -1.88 14.46 17.44
CA VAL A 169 -2.28 14.02 16.09
C VAL A 169 -1.28 13.07 15.41
N SER A 170 0.01 13.15 15.77
CA SER A 170 1.08 12.38 15.12
C SER A 170 1.27 10.96 15.65
N ARG A 171 0.55 10.55 16.71
CA ARG A 171 0.69 9.23 17.34
C ARG A 171 -0.66 8.52 17.38
N ARG A 172 -0.75 7.40 16.70
CA ARG A 172 -1.99 6.62 16.60
C ARG A 172 -1.68 5.17 16.35
N HIS A 173 -2.47 4.33 16.99
CA HIS A 173 -2.57 2.91 16.69
C HIS A 173 -3.52 2.75 15.52
N HIS A 174 -3.17 1.92 14.55
CA HIS A 174 -4.07 1.67 13.44
C HIS A 174 -3.95 0.25 12.91
N VAL A 175 -5.09 -0.32 12.55
CA VAL A 175 -5.16 -1.68 12.01
C VAL A 175 -5.98 -1.66 10.73
N ARG A 176 -5.43 -2.28 9.69
CA ARG A 176 -6.09 -2.50 8.40
C ARG A 176 -6.44 -3.97 8.27
N LEU A 177 -7.62 -4.27 7.74
CA LEU A 177 -8.13 -5.63 7.61
C LEU A 177 -8.59 -5.89 6.18
N TRP A 178 -8.30 -7.09 5.68
CA TRP A 178 -8.70 -7.59 4.37
C TRP A 178 -9.48 -8.89 4.55
N ARG A 179 -10.61 -8.99 3.86
CA ARG A 179 -11.37 -10.23 3.81
C ARG A 179 -10.62 -11.24 2.94
N CYS A 180 -10.45 -12.44 3.46
CA CYS A 180 -9.86 -13.54 2.71
C CYS A 180 -10.83 -14.02 1.61
N PRO A 181 -10.35 -14.33 0.39
CA PRO A 181 -11.19 -14.90 -0.65
C PRO A 181 -11.79 -16.26 -0.23
N ASP A 182 -12.96 -16.59 -0.76
CA ASP A 182 -13.60 -17.89 -0.50
C ASP A 182 -12.70 -19.04 -0.94
N GLY A 183 -12.55 -20.04 -0.08
CA GLY A 183 -11.68 -21.21 -0.33
C GLY A 183 -10.19 -20.91 -0.29
N TRP A 184 -9.78 -19.70 0.12
CA TRP A 184 -8.37 -19.38 0.37
C TRP A 184 -7.91 -19.94 1.72
N PHE A 185 -6.68 -20.46 1.74
CA PHE A 185 -6.01 -20.95 2.93
C PHE A 185 -4.71 -20.18 3.12
N MET A 186 -4.39 -19.88 4.38
CA MET A 186 -3.07 -19.38 4.74
C MET A 186 -1.99 -20.45 4.50
N PRO A 187 -0.72 -20.04 4.33
CA PRO A 187 0.42 -20.93 4.54
C PRO A 187 0.20 -21.84 5.77
N GLY A 188 0.47 -23.14 5.60
CA GLY A 188 0.16 -24.15 6.62
C GLY A 188 -1.27 -24.70 6.58
N GLY A 189 -2.13 -24.24 5.67
CA GLY A 189 -3.47 -24.80 5.45
C GLY A 189 -4.54 -24.30 6.42
N LEU A 190 -4.23 -23.28 7.24
CA LEU A 190 -5.20 -22.70 8.15
C LEU A 190 -6.21 -21.83 7.39
N ARG A 191 -7.49 -21.96 7.72
CA ARG A 191 -8.54 -21.10 7.16
C ARG A 191 -8.81 -19.95 8.13
N VAL A 192 -8.88 -18.73 7.61
CA VAL A 192 -9.31 -17.54 8.35
C VAL A 192 -10.23 -16.69 7.48
N GLU A 193 -11.04 -15.84 8.11
CA GLU A 193 -11.93 -14.92 7.40
C GLU A 193 -11.25 -13.59 7.08
N TRP A 194 -10.36 -13.14 7.96
CA TRP A 194 -9.67 -11.87 7.85
C TRP A 194 -8.19 -12.04 8.14
N ILE A 195 -7.41 -11.23 7.44
CA ILE A 195 -6.02 -10.95 7.77
C ILE A 195 -5.89 -9.46 8.06
N ALA A 196 -4.99 -9.12 8.97
CA ALA A 196 -4.84 -7.76 9.44
C ALA A 196 -3.37 -7.36 9.58
N ALA A 197 -3.13 -6.07 9.39
CA ALA A 197 -1.85 -5.41 9.60
C ALA A 197 -2.09 -4.27 10.58
N GLY A 198 -1.71 -4.49 11.84
CA GLY A 198 -1.66 -3.49 12.90
C GLY A 198 -0.30 -2.81 12.89
N THR A 199 -0.27 -1.48 12.86
CA THR A 199 0.97 -0.71 12.95
C THR A 199 0.81 0.54 13.82
N TYR A 200 1.86 0.85 14.57
CA TYR A 200 1.92 2.06 15.39
C TYR A 200 2.57 3.22 14.65
N ASP A 201 1.86 4.32 14.43
CA ASP A 201 2.45 5.55 13.89
C ASP A 201 3.15 6.35 15.00
N ARG A 202 4.48 6.51 14.93
CA ARG A 202 5.27 7.28 15.92
C ARG A 202 5.31 8.77 15.61
N SER A 203 5.36 9.13 14.33
CA SER A 203 5.50 10.52 13.87
C SER A 203 5.10 10.69 12.41
N VAL A 204 4.76 11.90 11.99
CA VAL A 204 4.69 12.27 10.56
C VAL A 204 6.11 12.59 10.07
N GLY A 205 6.51 12.07 8.91
CA GLY A 205 7.83 12.26 8.32
C GLY A 205 7.82 12.20 6.79
N LEU A 206 8.99 12.21 6.18
CA LEU A 206 9.14 11.96 4.75
C LEU A 206 9.57 10.50 4.54
N SER A 207 8.97 9.85 3.54
CA SER A 207 9.38 8.54 3.04
C SER A 207 10.82 8.63 2.56
N LEU A 208 11.68 7.70 2.96
CA LEU A 208 13.08 7.68 2.52
C LEU A 208 13.20 7.37 1.03
N PHE A 209 12.26 6.62 0.47
CA PHE A 209 12.32 6.17 -0.93
C PHE A 209 11.62 7.13 -1.89
N THR A 210 10.60 7.85 -1.44
CA THR A 210 9.78 8.71 -2.32
C THR A 210 9.78 10.17 -1.92
N LEU A 211 10.37 10.55 -0.77
CA LEU A 211 10.31 11.89 -0.18
C LEU A 211 8.88 12.43 -0.02
N GLN A 212 7.87 11.56 -0.09
CA GLN A 212 6.48 11.90 0.16
C GLN A 212 6.22 11.96 1.67
N VAL A 213 5.31 12.83 2.09
CA VAL A 213 4.88 12.86 3.49
C VAL A 213 4.20 11.53 3.82
N THR A 214 4.79 10.76 4.73
CA THR A 214 4.29 9.48 5.23
C THR A 214 4.36 9.47 6.75
N HIS A 215 3.54 8.64 7.38
CA HIS A 215 3.72 8.34 8.79
C HIS A 215 4.92 7.40 8.95
N LYS A 216 5.72 7.64 9.97
CA LYS A 216 6.79 6.75 10.42
C LYS A 216 6.22 5.76 11.39
N ILE A 217 6.32 4.48 11.05
CA ILE A 217 5.84 3.39 11.88
C ILE A 217 6.91 3.03 12.92
N GLY A 218 6.48 2.56 14.10
CA GLY A 218 7.36 1.98 15.11
C GLY A 218 8.07 0.73 14.57
N GLU A 219 9.36 0.57 14.90
CA GLU A 219 10.14 -0.56 14.39
C GLU A 219 9.56 -1.90 14.84
N ASP A 220 9.10 -1.99 16.09
CA ASP A 220 8.56 -3.22 16.64
C ASP A 220 7.06 -3.32 16.33
N ILE A 221 6.74 -4.17 15.35
CA ILE A 221 5.37 -4.40 14.89
C ILE A 221 4.61 -5.34 15.82
N ASP A 222 5.33 -6.12 16.63
CA ASP A 222 4.73 -7.07 17.56
C ASP A 222 4.16 -6.35 18.79
N LEU A 223 4.78 -5.24 19.23
CA LEU A 223 4.20 -4.38 20.26
C LEU A 223 2.81 -3.88 19.89
N GLU A 224 2.58 -3.55 18.62
CA GLU A 224 1.26 -3.11 18.17
C GLU A 224 0.26 -4.27 18.09
N ARG A 225 0.71 -5.43 17.63
CA ARG A 225 -0.09 -6.66 17.64
C ARG A 225 -0.56 -6.98 19.06
N ASP A 226 0.36 -6.94 20.02
CA ASP A 226 0.09 -7.26 21.42
C ASP A 226 -0.81 -6.19 22.05
N HIS A 227 -0.66 -4.92 21.66
CA HIS A 227 -1.59 -3.84 22.05
C HIS A 227 -3.01 -4.09 21.55
N ILE A 228 -3.19 -4.50 20.28
CA ILE A 228 -4.51 -4.84 19.73
C ILE A 228 -5.14 -5.97 20.52
N LEU A 229 -4.39 -7.03 20.82
CA LEU A 229 -4.88 -8.15 21.64
C LEU A 229 -5.29 -7.68 23.04
N ALA A 230 -4.45 -6.88 23.71
CA ALA A 230 -4.76 -6.34 25.03
C ALA A 230 -6.04 -5.48 25.03
N THR A 231 -6.27 -4.66 24.00
CA THR A 231 -7.51 -3.87 23.91
C THR A 231 -8.76 -4.75 23.72
N LEU A 232 -8.62 -5.90 23.06
CA LEU A 232 -9.71 -6.87 22.92
C LEU A 232 -9.98 -7.60 24.24
N ASP A 233 -8.93 -7.99 24.97
CA ASP A 233 -9.03 -8.58 26.31
C ASP A 233 -9.79 -7.65 27.28
N ASP A 234 -9.48 -6.35 27.23
CA ASP A 234 -10.12 -5.34 28.08
C ASP A 234 -11.59 -5.03 27.68
N SER A 235 -11.99 -5.37 26.45
CA SER A 235 -13.32 -5.03 25.89
C SER A 235 -14.48 -5.91 26.40
N ALA A 236 -14.17 -6.96 27.18
CA ALA A 236 -15.10 -7.99 27.64
C ALA A 236 -15.87 -8.72 26.51
N VAL A 237 -15.43 -8.59 25.25
CA VAL A 237 -16.00 -9.32 24.11
C VAL A 237 -15.49 -10.77 24.16
N PRO A 238 -16.38 -11.78 24.11
CA PRO A 238 -15.96 -13.18 24.08
C PRO A 238 -15.09 -13.49 22.86
N HIS A 239 -13.86 -13.92 23.11
CA HIS A 239 -12.94 -14.34 22.06
C HIS A 239 -11.90 -15.32 22.59
N SER A 240 -11.29 -16.08 21.68
CA SER A 240 -10.13 -16.91 21.97
C SER A 240 -9.00 -16.63 20.98
N VAL A 241 -7.76 -16.80 21.41
CA VAL A 241 -6.58 -16.53 20.57
C VAL A 241 -5.77 -17.82 20.40
N HIS A 242 -5.61 -18.24 19.15
CA HIS A 242 -4.73 -19.35 18.77
C HIS A 242 -3.47 -18.81 18.11
N TRP A 243 -2.31 -19.10 18.69
CA TRP A 243 -1.03 -18.66 18.15
C TRP A 243 -0.47 -19.65 17.12
N VAL A 244 -0.24 -19.18 15.90
CA VAL A 244 0.56 -19.88 14.90
C VAL A 244 2.01 -19.44 15.06
N GLN A 245 2.81 -20.30 15.69
CA GLN A 245 4.24 -20.08 15.89
C GLN A 245 4.98 -20.15 14.55
N ASP A 246 6.01 -19.32 14.39
CA ASP A 246 6.88 -19.30 13.21
C ASP A 246 6.11 -19.24 11.87
N TYR A 247 4.96 -18.54 11.85
CA TYR A 247 4.16 -18.38 10.64
C TYR A 247 4.98 -17.74 9.51
N PHE A 248 5.81 -16.78 9.88
CA PHE A 248 7.00 -16.39 9.14
C PHE A 248 8.23 -16.60 10.02
N SER A 249 9.40 -16.74 9.41
CA SER A 249 10.64 -16.56 10.15
C SER A 249 10.71 -15.11 10.61
N GLY A 250 10.99 -14.87 11.89
CA GLY A 250 11.22 -13.51 12.40
C GLY A 250 12.26 -12.76 11.57
N TYR A 251 12.03 -11.48 11.31
CA TYR A 251 12.86 -10.70 10.40
C TYR A 251 12.95 -9.23 10.79
N ARG A 252 14.02 -8.59 10.31
CA ARG A 252 14.19 -7.14 10.29
C ARG A 252 14.27 -6.67 8.84
N ALA A 253 13.46 -5.68 8.49
CA ALA A 253 13.39 -5.16 7.13
C ALA A 253 13.03 -3.67 7.12
N ARG A 254 12.72 -3.15 5.93
CA ARG A 254 12.07 -1.85 5.77
C ARG A 254 10.72 -2.00 5.06
N ASN A 255 9.77 -1.14 5.39
CA ASN A 255 8.51 -1.02 4.64
C ASN A 255 8.67 -0.14 3.39
N GLY A 256 7.60 0.00 2.60
CA GLY A 256 7.59 0.79 1.37
C GLY A 256 7.84 2.30 1.57
N GLY A 257 7.67 2.81 2.79
CA GLY A 257 8.05 4.17 3.19
C GLY A 257 9.51 4.31 3.64
N GLY A 258 10.21 3.19 3.85
CA GLY A 258 11.58 3.15 4.33
C GLY A 258 11.73 3.07 5.84
N ASP A 259 10.65 2.93 6.61
CA ASP A 259 10.74 2.73 8.05
C ASP A 259 11.25 1.33 8.36
N ALA A 260 12.09 1.23 9.39
CA ALA A 260 12.55 -0.07 9.89
C ALA A 260 11.36 -0.83 10.48
N ILE A 261 11.34 -2.14 10.27
CA ILE A 261 10.34 -3.06 10.84
C ILE A 261 11.06 -4.29 11.40
N SER A 262 10.56 -4.79 12.51
CA SER A 262 11.01 -5.99 13.21
C SER A 262 9.77 -6.77 13.67
N THR A 263 9.81 -8.09 13.50
CA THR A 263 8.79 -9.01 13.99
C THR A 263 9.40 -10.36 14.33
N ASP A 264 8.84 -11.04 15.32
CA ASP A 264 9.10 -12.42 15.73
C ASP A 264 8.56 -13.44 14.70
N GLY A 265 7.63 -13.01 13.84
CA GLY A 265 7.03 -13.84 12.79
C GLY A 265 5.86 -14.70 13.25
N ASN A 266 5.43 -14.58 14.51
CA ASN A 266 4.28 -15.29 15.05
C ASN A 266 2.97 -14.61 14.63
N LEU A 267 1.93 -15.42 14.39
CA LEU A 267 0.62 -14.95 13.98
C LEU A 267 -0.47 -15.40 14.97
N PRO A 268 -1.02 -14.49 15.79
CA PRO A 268 -2.23 -14.74 16.55
C PRO A 268 -3.46 -14.76 15.63
N VAL A 269 -4.27 -15.78 15.81
CA VAL A 269 -5.56 -15.97 15.15
C VAL A 269 -6.63 -15.75 16.19
N ILE A 270 -7.37 -14.66 16.06
CA ILE A 270 -8.45 -14.29 16.97
C ILE A 270 -9.73 -14.96 16.48
N HIS A 271 -10.35 -15.74 17.34
CA HIS A 271 -11.66 -16.34 17.11
C HIS A 271 -12.68 -15.52 17.87
N LEU A 272 -13.53 -14.80 17.13
CA LEU A 272 -14.62 -14.05 17.73
C LEU A 272 -15.80 -14.99 17.97
N GLU A 273 -16.29 -15.01 19.20
CA GLU A 273 -17.44 -15.82 19.59
C GLU A 273 -18.69 -14.93 19.60
N ARG A 274 -19.85 -15.52 19.32
CA ARG A 274 -21.10 -14.81 19.56
C ARG A 274 -21.35 -14.75 21.07
N PRO A 275 -21.75 -13.59 21.61
CA PRO A 275 -22.26 -13.52 22.97
C PRO A 275 -23.52 -14.37 23.17
#